data_AF-A0A5E4JKW7-F1
#
_entry.id   AF-A0A5E4JKW7-F1
#
_cell.length_a   1.000
_cell.length_b   1.000
_cell.length_c   1.000
_cell.angle_alpha   90.00
_cell.angle_beta   90.00
_cell.angle_gamma   90.00
#
_symmetry.space_group_name_H-M   'P 1'
#
loop_
_entity.id
_entity.type
_entity.pdbx_description
1 polymer ?
#
loop_
_entity_poly.entity_id
_entity_poly.type
_entity_poly.pdbx_seq_one_letter_code
_entity_poly.pdbx_strand_id
1 'polypeptide(L)'
;MSGPGFGKKLLGKANVYIHEKGKSNARITHIDIELDELNKIIKPGEATYVQGKEGGVFIGLKSEMIQRIENSLSLKLPNNKDEVKDKQSR
;
A
#
# COMPACT_ATOMS: atom_id res chain seq x y z
N MET A 1 0.00 2.83 15.72
CA MET A 1 0.41 1.41 15.69
C MET A 1 1.30 1.11 14.46
N SER A 2 2.61 1.23 14.64
CA SER A 2 3.65 0.70 13.73
C SER A 2 3.87 -0.80 13.96
N GLY A 3 4.48 -1.51 13.00
CA GLY A 3 4.83 -2.93 13.13
C GLY A 3 3.70 -3.95 12.85
N PRO A 4 4.01 -5.26 13.00
CA PRO A 4 3.06 -6.37 12.83
C PRO A 4 1.84 -6.24 13.76
N GLY A 5 0.71 -6.81 13.36
CA GLY A 5 -0.52 -6.79 14.15
C GLY A 5 -1.66 -7.49 13.42
N PHE A 6 -2.78 -7.70 14.12
CA PHE A 6 -3.96 -8.32 13.53
C PHE A 6 -4.38 -7.60 12.23
N GLY A 7 -4.68 -8.38 11.19
CA GLY A 7 -5.04 -7.86 9.86
C GLY A 7 -3.86 -7.33 9.00
N LYS A 8 -2.63 -7.29 9.52
CA LYS A 8 -1.45 -6.88 8.76
C LYS A 8 -0.70 -8.10 8.23
N LYS A 9 -0.36 -8.07 6.94
CA LYS A 9 0.53 -9.07 6.32
C LYS A 9 1.85 -8.42 5.95
N LEU A 10 2.94 -9.08 6.32
CA LEU A 10 4.27 -8.64 5.90
C LEU A 10 4.45 -8.97 4.42
N LEU A 11 4.69 -7.95 3.61
CA LEU A 11 4.91 -8.12 2.18
C LEU A 11 6.36 -8.47 1.84
N GLY A 12 7.32 -8.00 2.64
CA GLY A 12 8.74 -8.28 2.46
C GLY A 12 9.64 -7.20 3.05
N LYS A 13 10.94 -7.26 2.70
CA LYS A 13 11.91 -6.20 2.95
C LYS A 13 12.06 -5.40 1.66
N ALA A 14 11.89 -4.08 1.74
CA ALA A 14 12.00 -3.19 0.59
C ALA A 14 13.26 -2.33 0.72
N ASN A 15 13.86 -1.98 -0.42
CA ASN A 15 14.84 -0.91 -0.46
C ASN A 15 14.10 0.43 -0.61
N VAL A 16 14.56 1.45 0.11
CA VAL A 16 13.94 2.78 0.10
C VAL A 16 15.00 3.81 -0.23
N TYR A 17 14.78 4.56 -1.31
CA TYR A 17 15.73 5.53 -1.83
C TYR A 17 15.11 6.92 -1.92
N ILE A 18 15.92 7.96 -1.73
CA ILE A 18 15.57 9.31 -2.13
C ILE A 18 16.15 9.51 -3.53
N HIS A 19 15.27 9.75 -4.51
CA HIS A 19 15.67 10.05 -5.87
C HIS A 19 15.69 11.56 -6.07
N GLU A 20 16.89 12.14 -6.09
CA GLU A 20 17.10 13.58 -6.14
C GLU A 20 16.79 14.19 -7.51
N LYS A 21 16.06 15.32 -7.52
CA LYS A 21 15.75 16.06 -8.75
C LYS A 21 17.02 16.36 -9.57
N GLY A 22 16.97 16.08 -10.86
CA GLY A 22 18.05 16.35 -11.81
C GLY A 22 19.17 15.30 -11.79
N LYS A 23 19.09 14.28 -10.95
CA LYS A 23 19.93 13.08 -11.01
C LYS A 23 19.15 11.95 -11.67
N SER A 24 19.84 11.08 -12.42
CA SER A 24 19.26 9.86 -13.01
C SER A 24 17.89 10.04 -13.69
N ASN A 25 17.68 11.18 -14.36
CA ASN A 25 16.43 11.59 -15.02
C ASN A 25 15.21 11.86 -14.11
N ALA A 26 15.37 12.00 -12.80
CA ALA A 26 14.29 12.43 -11.91
C ALA A 26 13.86 13.88 -12.19
N ARG A 27 12.57 14.03 -12.54
CA ARG A 27 11.95 15.35 -12.78
C ARG A 27 11.69 16.13 -11.49
N ILE A 28 11.45 15.42 -10.38
CA ILE A 28 11.23 15.96 -9.04
C ILE A 28 11.98 15.11 -8.01
N THR A 29 12.24 15.64 -6.82
CA THR A 29 12.74 14.82 -5.71
C THR A 29 11.60 13.98 -5.16
N HIS A 30 11.78 12.66 -5.10
CA HIS A 30 10.77 11.71 -4.63
C HIS A 30 11.42 10.54 -3.89
N ILE A 31 10.59 9.69 -3.29
CA ILE A 31 11.03 8.48 -2.59
C ILE A 31 10.62 7.27 -3.42
N ASP A 32 11.58 6.41 -3.74
CA ASP A 32 11.33 5.12 -4.39
C ASP A 32 11.32 4.02 -3.32
N ILE A 33 10.30 3.16 -3.37
CA ILE A 33 10.17 1.97 -2.53
C ILE A 33 10.17 0.76 -3.45
N GLU A 34 11.27 0.01 -3.46
CA GLU A 34 11.49 -1.09 -4.39
C GLU A 34 11.26 -2.44 -3.72
N LEU A 35 10.23 -3.15 -4.19
CA LEU A 35 9.89 -4.52 -3.81
C LEU A 35 9.04 -5.17 -4.90
N ASP A 36 9.45 -6.34 -5.42
CA ASP A 36 8.73 -7.02 -6.52
C ASP A 36 7.25 -7.29 -6.23
N GLU A 37 6.93 -7.62 -4.98
CA GLU A 37 5.54 -7.84 -4.54
C GLU A 37 4.68 -6.57 -4.63
N LEU A 38 5.26 -5.36 -4.51
CA LEU A 38 4.50 -4.11 -4.70
C LEU A 38 4.03 -3.96 -6.16
N ASN A 39 4.82 -4.43 -7.14
CA ASN A 39 4.45 -4.35 -8.56
C ASN A 39 3.25 -5.25 -8.92
N LYS A 40 2.94 -6.26 -8.10
CA LYS A 40 1.72 -7.08 -8.26
C LYS A 40 0.47 -6.33 -7.82
N ILE A 41 0.63 -5.33 -6.96
CA ILE A 41 -0.45 -4.50 -6.40
C ILE A 41 -0.61 -3.22 -7.22
N ILE A 42 0.46 -2.44 -7.34
CA ILE A 42 0.53 -1.13 -8.02
C ILE A 42 1.42 -1.30 -9.26
N LYS A 43 0.82 -1.26 -10.44
CA LYS A 43 1.57 -1.48 -11.70
C LYS A 43 2.33 -0.22 -12.11
N PRO A 44 3.41 -0.36 -12.91
CA PRO A 44 4.11 0.78 -13.49
C PRO A 44 3.15 1.75 -14.19
N GLY A 45 3.28 3.04 -13.87
CA GLY A 45 2.44 4.11 -14.41
C GLY A 45 1.15 4.37 -13.62
N GLU A 46 0.82 3.55 -12.63
CA GLU A 46 -0.32 3.83 -11.74
C GLU A 46 0.09 4.73 -10.58
N ALA A 47 -0.80 5.66 -10.24
CA ALA A 47 -0.63 6.54 -9.08
C ALA A 47 -1.69 6.23 -8.03
N THR A 48 -1.32 6.35 -6.77
CA THR A 48 -2.24 6.25 -5.64
C THR A 48 -1.84 7.18 -4.49
N TYR A 49 -2.56 7.10 -3.37
CA TYR A 49 -2.37 7.96 -2.22
C TYR A 49 -1.19 7.50 -1.36
N VAL A 50 -0.40 8.47 -0.89
CA VAL A 50 0.61 8.26 0.14
C VAL A 50 0.35 9.28 1.25
N GLN A 51 0.39 8.82 2.50
CA GLN A 51 0.25 9.68 3.66
C GLN A 51 1.30 9.33 4.71
N GLY A 52 1.91 10.34 5.32
CA GLY A 52 2.78 10.16 6.48
C GLY A 52 2.00 9.59 7.66
N LYS A 53 2.66 8.73 8.43
CA LYS A 53 2.14 8.16 9.69
C LYS A 53 3.27 7.99 10.69
N GLU A 54 2.92 7.77 11.94
CA GLU A 54 3.90 7.37 12.95
C GLU A 54 4.67 6.11 12.48
N GLY A 55 5.99 6.25 12.41
CA GLY A 55 6.90 5.18 11.98
C GLY A 55 7.00 4.93 10.47
N GLY A 56 6.52 5.84 9.61
CA GLY A 56 6.75 5.74 8.16
C GLY A 56 5.64 6.35 7.32
N VAL A 57 5.25 5.65 6.25
CA VAL A 57 4.15 6.05 5.35
C VAL A 57 3.11 4.95 5.24
N PHE A 58 1.88 5.34 4.93
CA PHE A 58 0.81 4.46 4.50
C PHE A 58 0.51 4.74 3.02
N ILE A 59 0.28 3.68 2.25
CA ILE A 59 -0.13 3.74 0.85
C ILE A 59 -1.59 3.32 0.78
N GLY A 60 -2.46 4.25 0.42
CA GLY A 60 -3.87 3.97 0.17
C GLY A 60 -4.03 3.29 -1.19
N LEU A 61 -4.89 2.28 -1.29
CA LEU A 61 -5.09 1.53 -2.53
C LEU A 61 -6.43 1.90 -3.19
N LYS A 62 -6.42 1.99 -4.51
CA LYS A 62 -7.64 2.13 -5.33
C LYS A 62 -8.31 0.78 -5.53
N SER A 63 -9.57 0.79 -5.96
CA SER A 63 -10.40 -0.42 -6.13
C SER A 63 -9.74 -1.49 -7.00
N GLU A 64 -9.10 -1.11 -8.10
CA GLU A 64 -8.38 -2.03 -9.01
C GLU A 64 -7.16 -2.68 -8.37
N MET A 65 -6.48 -1.98 -7.45
CA MET A 65 -5.32 -2.50 -6.71
C MET A 65 -5.77 -3.46 -5.61
N ILE A 66 -6.90 -3.15 -4.95
CA ILE A 66 -7.54 -4.02 -3.96
C ILE A 66 -7.93 -5.36 -4.61
N GLN A 67 -8.59 -5.32 -5.77
CA GLN A 67 -8.98 -6.53 -6.50
C GLN A 67 -7.77 -7.42 -6.84
N ARG A 68 -6.61 -6.84 -7.17
CA ARG A 68 -5.39 -7.62 -7.44
C ARG A 68 -4.87 -8.34 -6.21
N ILE A 69 -4.93 -7.70 -5.05
CA ILE A 69 -4.57 -8.32 -3.77
C ILE A 69 -5.52 -9.48 -3.49
N GLU A 70 -6.81 -9.29 -3.66
CA GLU A 70 -7.81 -10.34 -3.40
C GLU A 70 -7.59 -11.57 -4.28
N ASN A 71 -7.31 -11.33 -5.57
CA ASN A 71 -7.07 -12.38 -6.55
C ASN A 71 -5.69 -13.05 -6.39
N SER A 72 -4.63 -12.30 -6.08
CA SER A 72 -3.25 -12.81 -6.09
C SER A 72 -2.82 -13.41 -4.75
N LEU A 73 -3.34 -12.88 -3.63
CA LEU A 73 -2.93 -13.29 -2.28
C LEU A 73 -4.02 -14.10 -1.56
N SER A 74 -5.08 -14.51 -2.29
CA SER A 74 -6.27 -15.19 -1.74
C SER A 74 -6.84 -14.48 -0.51
N LEU A 75 -6.70 -13.16 -0.46
CA LEU A 75 -7.17 -12.33 0.62
C LEU A 75 -8.64 -12.00 0.37
N LYS A 76 -9.56 -12.48 1.21
CA LYS A 76 -10.91 -11.92 1.25
C LYS A 76 -10.87 -10.68 2.13
N LEU A 77 -10.81 -9.51 1.52
CA LEU A 77 -10.95 -8.26 2.26
C LEU A 77 -12.43 -8.03 2.54
N PRO A 78 -12.81 -7.50 3.73
CA PRO A 78 -14.19 -7.21 4.04
C PRO A 78 -14.71 -6.16 3.06
N ASN A 79 -15.87 -6.40 2.45
CA ASN A 79 -16.52 -5.39 1.64
C ASN A 79 -17.10 -4.30 2.56
N ASN A 80 -17.01 -3.04 2.15
CA ASN A 80 -17.58 -1.90 2.89
C ASN A 80 -19.09 -2.02 3.20
N LYS A 81 -19.81 -2.99 2.60
CA LYS A 81 -21.22 -3.29 2.88
C LYS A 81 -21.42 -4.25 4.07
N ASP A 82 -20.39 -4.98 4.47
CA ASP A 82 -20.47 -6.00 5.52
C ASP A 82 -20.17 -5.42 6.93
N GLU A 83 -19.49 -4.26 7.01
CA GLU A 83 -19.11 -3.61 8.29
C GLU A 83 -20.21 -2.77 8.95
N VAL A 84 -21.35 -2.52 8.28
CA VAL A 84 -22.43 -1.69 8.86
C VAL A 84 -23.23 -2.44 9.95
N LYS A 85 -23.06 -3.76 10.09
CA LYS A 85 -23.88 -4.56 11.02
C LYS A 85 -23.36 -4.68 12.45
N ASP A 86 -22.13 -4.26 12.76
CA ASP A 86 -21.53 -4.53 14.08
C ASP A 86 -21.34 -3.30 14.99
N LYS A 87 -21.99 -2.17 14.65
CA LYS A 87 -22.01 -0.95 15.49
C LYS A 87 -23.36 -0.67 16.17
N GLN A 88 -24.29 -1.63 16.13
CA GLN A 88 -25.57 -1.56 16.85
C GLN A 88 -25.78 -2.77 17.78
N SER A 89 -24.80 -3.10 18.61
CA SER A 89 -25.05 -3.89 19.83
C SER A 89 -23.82 -3.86 20.75
N ARG A 90 -23.73 -2.81 21.59
CA ARG A 90 -23.15 -2.79 22.94
C ARG A 90 -23.10 -1.36 23.45
#